data_AF-A0AAD3ZBE8-F1
#
_entry.id   AF-A0AAD3ZBE8-F1
#
_cell.length_a   1.000
_cell.length_b   1.000
_cell.length_c   1.000
_cell.angle_alpha   90.00
_cell.angle_beta   90.00
_cell.angle_gamma   90.00
#
_symmetry.space_group_name_H-M   'P 1'
#
loop_
_entity.id
_entity.type
_entity.pdbx_description
1 polymer ?
#
loop_
_entity_poly.entity_id
_entity_poly.type
_entity_poly.pdbx_seq_one_letter_code
_entity_poly.pdbx_strand_id
1 'polypeptide(L)'
;MGTPENNTALFKCSVRFQAADPGGVSLVSGTGEARLFEEELQVWPQFGDPCVYPYRDVLEVQDSDYRVKVTLESGEFLELRELGYRYEDFTRELRRLRSELMIKDMLMSESLLKDETSRELPGFRGVYRSAAPAGNPEECEVRLYVSALVIIPRSSDPVRIPYSEISSAQAEDYSLALATESGQSYEF
;
A
#
# COMPACT_ATOMS: atom_id res chain seq x y z
N MET A 1 2.98 -29.23 17.56
CA MET A 1 4.16 -28.46 17.13
C MET A 1 4.15 -28.45 15.61
N GLY A 2 3.51 -27.45 15.01
CA GLY A 2 3.57 -27.27 13.56
C GLY A 2 4.93 -26.69 13.20
N THR A 3 5.65 -27.35 12.32
CA THR A 3 6.79 -26.76 11.60
C THR A 3 6.34 -25.44 10.97
N PRO A 4 7.07 -24.32 11.14
CA PRO A 4 6.75 -23.11 10.42
C PRO A 4 6.97 -23.39 8.93
N GLU A 5 5.92 -23.16 8.13
CA GLU A 5 6.01 -23.17 6.68
C GLU A 5 7.14 -22.23 6.25
N ASN A 6 7.81 -22.62 5.18
CA ASN A 6 9.04 -22.05 4.68
C ASN A 6 8.82 -20.60 4.22
N ASN A 7 8.80 -19.64 5.16
CA ASN A 7 8.56 -18.22 4.89
C ASN A 7 9.78 -17.64 4.16
N THR A 8 9.80 -17.77 2.84
CA THR A 8 10.87 -17.30 1.97
C THR A 8 10.60 -15.84 1.63
N ALA A 9 11.57 -14.96 1.87
CA ALA A 9 11.43 -13.55 1.51
C ALA A 9 11.22 -13.39 0.00
N LEU A 10 10.14 -12.70 -0.39
CA LEU A 10 9.79 -12.40 -1.78
C LEU A 10 10.74 -11.37 -2.39
N PHE A 11 11.26 -10.48 -1.55
CA PHE A 11 12.26 -9.48 -1.94
C PHE A 11 13.23 -9.24 -0.79
N LYS A 12 14.49 -8.97 -1.12
CA LYS A 12 15.52 -8.57 -0.16
C LYS A 12 16.47 -7.52 -0.72
N CYS A 13 16.95 -6.63 0.13
CA CYS A 13 18.01 -5.68 -0.21
C CYS A 13 18.74 -5.18 1.04
N SER A 14 20.03 -4.86 0.87
CA SER A 14 20.79 -4.16 1.90
C SER A 14 20.23 -2.76 2.11
N VAL A 15 20.26 -2.30 3.36
CA VAL A 15 19.64 -1.02 3.76
C VAL A 15 20.36 -0.40 4.95
N ARG A 16 20.34 0.93 5.04
CA ARG A 16 20.52 1.65 6.31
C ARG A 16 19.14 2.02 6.84
N PHE A 17 18.88 1.71 8.10
CA PHE A 17 17.58 1.92 8.70
C PHE A 17 17.68 2.74 9.98
N GLN A 18 16.58 3.39 10.32
CA GLN A 18 16.35 4.03 11.60
C GLN A 18 14.87 3.84 11.97
N ALA A 19 14.61 3.22 13.10
CA ALA A 19 13.29 3.21 13.73
C ALA A 19 13.26 4.26 14.85
N ALA A 20 12.16 5.00 14.92
CA ALA A 20 11.96 6.04 15.91
C ALA A 20 10.56 5.99 16.49
N ASP A 21 10.43 6.50 17.71
CA ASP A 21 9.15 6.67 18.37
C ASP A 21 8.32 7.82 17.74
N PRO A 22 7.05 8.01 18.14
CA PRO A 22 6.24 9.12 17.63
C PRO A 22 6.84 10.51 17.95
N GLY A 23 7.70 10.60 18.97
CA GLY A 23 8.43 11.82 19.33
C GLY A 23 9.69 12.07 18.48
N GLY A 24 10.03 11.15 17.57
CA GLY A 24 11.22 11.21 16.72
C GLY A 24 12.50 10.75 17.41
N VAL A 25 12.41 10.19 18.62
CA VAL A 25 13.57 9.64 19.32
C VAL A 25 13.95 8.32 18.66
N SER A 26 15.19 8.21 18.18
CA SER A 26 15.70 6.98 17.58
C SER A 26 15.70 5.85 18.60
N LEU A 27 14.94 4.80 18.31
CA LEU A 27 14.86 3.57 19.11
C LEU A 27 15.97 2.60 18.72
N VAL A 28 16.15 2.41 17.41
CA VAL A 28 17.21 1.57 16.83
C VAL A 28 17.62 2.13 15.48
N SER A 29 18.92 2.08 15.16
CA SER A 29 19.42 2.42 13.84
C SER A 29 20.66 1.62 13.50
N GLY A 30 20.93 1.48 12.20
CA GLY A 30 22.10 0.76 11.74
C GLY A 30 22.01 0.33 10.28
N THR A 31 22.87 -0.58 9.91
CA THR A 31 22.86 -1.24 8.60
C THR A 31 22.36 -2.66 8.72
N GLY A 32 21.73 -3.16 7.67
CA GLY A 32 21.11 -4.49 7.68
C GLY A 32 20.54 -4.88 6.33
N GLU A 33 19.61 -5.84 6.36
CA GLU A 33 18.86 -6.29 5.20
C GLU A 33 17.36 -6.07 5.43
N ALA A 34 16.69 -5.36 4.53
CA ALA A 34 15.23 -5.33 4.49
C ALA A 34 14.72 -6.54 3.69
N ARG A 35 13.70 -7.22 4.22
CA ARG A 35 13.07 -8.40 3.62
C ARG A 35 11.57 -8.18 3.56
N LEU A 36 10.97 -8.38 2.39
CA LEU A 36 9.53 -8.33 2.18
C LEU A 36 8.98 -9.75 2.14
N PHE A 37 7.96 -10.00 2.94
CA PHE A 37 7.18 -11.24 2.98
C PHE A 37 5.73 -10.95 2.56
N GLU A 38 4.86 -11.95 2.53
CA GLU A 38 3.47 -11.74 2.13
C GLU A 38 2.70 -10.81 3.09
N GLU A 39 3.00 -10.86 4.39
CA GLU A 39 2.20 -10.17 5.40
C GLU A 39 2.98 -9.14 6.22
N GLU A 40 4.30 -9.03 6.00
CA GLU A 40 5.19 -8.21 6.83
C GLU A 40 6.46 -7.75 6.10
N LEU A 41 6.97 -6.59 6.52
CA LEU A 41 8.33 -6.14 6.28
C LEU A 41 9.18 -6.52 7.49
N GLN A 42 10.32 -7.16 7.27
CA GLN A 42 11.32 -7.36 8.32
C GLN A 42 12.59 -6.59 8.00
N VAL A 43 13.18 -5.96 9.01
CA VAL A 43 14.52 -5.40 8.95
C VAL A 43 15.42 -6.27 9.81
N TRP A 44 16.49 -6.79 9.20
CA TRP A 44 17.48 -7.64 9.85
C TRP A 44 18.74 -6.81 10.08
N PRO A 45 18.95 -6.26 11.29
CA PRO A 45 20.16 -5.52 11.60
C PRO A 45 21.39 -6.41 11.46
N GLN A 46 22.55 -5.82 11.17
CA GLN A 46 23.82 -6.55 11.20
C GLN A 46 24.12 -7.15 12.58
N PHE A 47 23.63 -6.50 13.65
CA PHE A 47 23.74 -6.95 15.03
C PHE A 47 22.41 -6.73 15.76
N GLY A 48 21.93 -7.77 16.45
CA GLY A 48 20.66 -7.76 17.18
C GLY A 48 19.59 -8.62 16.51
N ASP A 49 18.40 -8.58 17.09
CA ASP A 49 17.25 -9.34 16.60
C ASP A 49 16.55 -8.62 15.43
N PRO A 50 15.87 -9.36 14.53
CA PRO A 50 15.07 -8.76 13.47
C PRO A 50 13.93 -7.90 14.03
N CYS A 51 13.71 -6.75 13.41
CA CYS A 51 12.53 -5.92 13.64
C CYS A 51 11.44 -6.31 12.63
N VAL A 52 10.25 -6.65 13.11
CA VAL A 52 9.13 -7.10 12.29
C VAL A 52 8.06 -6.00 12.25
N TYR A 53 7.60 -5.68 11.05
CA TYR A 53 6.60 -4.64 10.78
C TYR A 53 5.47 -5.28 9.96
N PRO A 54 4.41 -5.80 10.62
CA PRO A 54 3.23 -6.32 9.94
C PRO A 54 2.61 -5.24 9.04
N TYR A 55 2.23 -5.58 7.81
CA TYR A 55 1.63 -4.60 6.91
C TYR A 55 0.31 -4.02 7.41
N ARG A 56 -0.39 -4.76 8.28
CA ARG A 56 -1.62 -4.32 8.96
C ARG A 56 -1.39 -3.17 9.93
N ASP A 57 -0.20 -3.10 10.51
CA ASP A 57 0.14 -2.05 11.46
C ASP A 57 0.69 -0.80 10.73
N VAL A 58 0.92 -0.89 9.41
CA VAL A 58 1.45 0.22 8.61
C VAL A 58 0.31 1.16 8.24
N LEU A 59 0.34 2.37 8.78
CA LEU A 59 -0.57 3.45 8.44
C LEU A 59 -0.26 4.08 7.07
N GLU A 60 1.01 4.30 6.76
CA GLU A 60 1.41 5.03 5.56
C GLU A 60 2.79 4.61 5.05
N VAL A 61 2.97 4.57 3.72
CA VAL A 61 4.28 4.39 3.08
C VAL A 61 4.61 5.58 2.18
N GLN A 62 5.50 6.44 2.67
CA GLN A 62 6.02 7.59 1.94
C GLN A 62 7.37 7.26 1.32
N ASP A 63 7.60 7.68 0.08
CA ASP A 63 8.89 7.53 -0.57
C ASP A 63 9.30 8.83 -1.27
N SER A 64 10.47 9.35 -0.94
CA SER A 64 11.05 10.55 -1.56
C SER A 64 12.56 10.55 -1.34
N ASP A 65 13.31 11.19 -2.23
CA ASP A 65 14.76 11.41 -2.08
C ASP A 65 15.57 10.14 -1.74
N TYR A 66 15.22 9.00 -2.37
CA TYR A 66 15.82 7.68 -2.11
C TYR A 66 15.66 7.18 -0.66
N ARG A 67 14.57 7.59 -0.01
CA ARG A 67 14.18 7.17 1.32
C ARG A 67 12.77 6.60 1.30
N VAL A 68 12.55 5.55 2.05
CA VAL A 68 11.21 4.99 2.28
C VAL A 68 10.91 5.15 3.77
N LYS A 69 9.84 5.87 4.09
CA LYS A 69 9.33 6.03 5.45
C LYS A 69 8.05 5.22 5.58
N VAL A 70 8.06 4.28 6.52
CA VAL A 70 6.92 3.46 6.91
C VAL A 70 6.45 3.95 8.27
N THR A 71 5.26 4.54 8.32
CA THR A 71 4.64 5.00 9.56
C THR A 71 3.68 3.93 10.04
N LEU A 72 3.74 3.59 11.33
CA LEU A 72 2.84 2.64 11.96
C LEU A 72 1.63 3.34 12.59
N GLU A 73 0.54 2.59 12.83
CA GLU A 73 -0.64 3.09 13.56
C GLU A 73 -0.31 3.62 14.96
N SER A 74 0.73 3.07 15.60
CA SER A 74 1.25 3.55 16.89
C SER A 74 1.86 4.96 16.81
N GLY A 75 2.11 5.47 15.59
CA GLY A 75 2.85 6.70 15.32
C GLY A 75 4.37 6.52 15.25
N GLU A 76 4.88 5.34 15.61
CA GLU A 76 6.28 4.98 15.38
C GLU A 76 6.56 4.94 13.87
N PHE A 77 7.81 5.18 13.48
CA PHE A 77 8.17 5.09 12.07
C PHE A 77 9.51 4.41 11.86
N LEU A 78 9.58 3.68 10.75
CA LEU A 78 10.79 3.11 10.20
C LEU A 78 11.18 3.90 8.95
N GLU A 79 12.42 4.37 8.91
CA GLU A 79 13.00 4.99 7.74
C GLU A 79 14.09 4.09 7.17
N LEU A 80 14.01 3.84 5.86
CA LEU A 80 14.94 3.04 5.08
C LEU A 80 15.66 3.93 4.07
N ARG A 81 16.98 3.83 4.01
CA ARG A 81 17.85 4.63 3.13
C ARG A 81 18.95 3.75 2.55
N GLU A 82 19.63 4.25 1.52
CA GLU A 82 20.76 3.55 0.87
C GLU A 82 20.38 2.20 0.24
N LEU A 83 19.16 2.05 -0.27
CA LEU A 83 18.72 0.86 -1.01
C LEU A 83 19.41 0.71 -2.38
N GLY A 84 20.12 1.73 -2.83
CA GLY A 84 20.82 1.77 -4.11
C GLY A 84 19.87 1.59 -5.30
N TYR A 85 20.29 0.84 -6.31
CA TYR A 85 19.49 0.55 -7.50
C TYR A 85 18.23 -0.27 -7.22
N ARG A 86 18.07 -0.81 -6.00
CA ARG A 86 16.90 -1.58 -5.58
C ARG A 86 15.79 -0.71 -5.02
N TYR A 87 16.00 0.61 -4.87
CA TYR A 87 15.03 1.53 -4.28
C TYR A 87 13.65 1.45 -4.95
N GLU A 88 13.59 1.63 -6.28
CA GLU A 88 12.32 1.66 -7.00
C GLU A 88 11.58 0.32 -6.93
N ASP A 89 12.32 -0.78 -7.10
CA ASP A 89 11.76 -2.12 -7.03
C ASP A 89 11.26 -2.45 -5.61
N PHE A 90 12.02 -2.09 -4.58
CA PHE A 90 11.65 -2.33 -3.20
C PHE A 90 10.37 -1.57 -2.84
N THR A 91 10.31 -0.28 -3.16
CA THR A 91 9.13 0.55 -2.85
C THR A 91 7.90 0.04 -3.60
N ARG A 92 8.06 -0.36 -4.85
CA ARG A 92 6.97 -0.94 -5.65
C ARG A 92 6.45 -2.25 -5.05
N GLU A 93 7.35 -3.17 -4.68
CA GLU A 93 6.95 -4.45 -4.08
C GLU A 93 6.35 -4.28 -2.69
N LEU A 94 6.89 -3.39 -1.85
CA LEU A 94 6.35 -3.10 -0.52
C LEU A 94 4.90 -2.60 -0.62
N ARG A 95 4.64 -1.65 -1.52
CA ARG A 95 3.29 -1.13 -1.77
C ARG A 95 2.35 -2.20 -2.28
N ARG A 96 2.79 -2.98 -3.27
CA ARG A 96 2.00 -4.07 -3.83
C ARG A 96 1.59 -5.05 -2.73
N LEU A 97 2.54 -5.55 -1.94
CA LEU A 97 2.27 -6.54 -0.90
C LEU A 97 1.31 -6.01 0.18
N ARG A 98 1.52 -4.77 0.63
CA ARG A 98 0.60 -4.12 1.57
C ARG A 98 -0.81 -4.00 0.98
N SER A 99 -0.95 -3.47 -0.24
CA SER A 99 -2.25 -3.28 -0.87
C SER A 99 -2.99 -4.59 -1.10
N GLU A 100 -2.30 -5.65 -1.53
CA GLU A 100 -2.89 -6.98 -1.70
C GLU A 100 -3.39 -7.55 -0.36
N LEU A 101 -2.63 -7.36 0.73
CA LEU A 101 -3.08 -7.78 2.07
C LEU A 101 -4.33 -7.02 2.51
N MET A 102 -4.34 -5.69 2.35
CA MET A 102 -5.49 -4.85 2.70
C MET A 102 -6.74 -5.26 1.90
N ILE A 103 -6.59 -5.51 0.60
CA ILE A 103 -7.70 -5.99 -0.25
C ILE A 103 -8.24 -7.33 0.27
N LYS A 104 -7.37 -8.29 0.59
CA LYS A 104 -7.75 -9.57 1.20
C LYS A 104 -8.54 -9.38 2.50
N ASP A 105 -8.12 -8.42 3.33
CA ASP A 105 -8.76 -8.09 4.61
C ASP A 105 -10.12 -7.45 4.47
N MET A 106 -10.35 -6.70 3.38
CA MET A 106 -11.66 -6.17 3.01
C MET A 106 -12.64 -7.27 2.52
N LEU A 107 -12.31 -8.55 2.78
CA LEU A 107 -13.04 -9.74 2.33
C LEU A 107 -13.30 -9.72 0.82
N MET A 108 -12.37 -9.17 0.07
CA MET A 108 -12.38 -9.17 -1.39
C MET A 108 -11.96 -10.55 -1.89
N SER A 109 -12.77 -11.57 -1.62
CA SER A 109 -12.63 -12.90 -2.24
C SER A 109 -13.28 -12.96 -3.63
N GLU A 110 -13.71 -11.81 -4.14
CA GLU A 110 -14.40 -11.65 -5.40
C GLU A 110 -13.40 -11.45 -6.54
N SER A 111 -13.67 -12.05 -7.69
CA SER A 111 -12.85 -11.86 -8.88
C SER A 111 -13.00 -10.45 -9.44
N LEU A 112 -11.96 -9.98 -10.13
CA LEU A 112 -12.06 -8.79 -10.95
C LEU A 112 -13.20 -8.94 -11.97
N LEU A 113 -13.82 -7.82 -12.31
CA LEU A 113 -14.85 -7.75 -13.33
C LEU A 113 -14.25 -8.25 -14.65
N LYS A 114 -14.98 -9.12 -15.36
CA LYS A 114 -14.53 -9.70 -16.62
C LYS A 114 -15.13 -8.98 -17.80
N ASP A 115 -14.36 -8.86 -18.87
CA ASP A 115 -14.86 -8.40 -20.16
C ASP A 115 -15.71 -9.46 -20.87
N GLU A 116 -16.20 -9.11 -22.05
CA GLU A 116 -17.04 -9.97 -22.91
C GLU A 116 -16.32 -11.25 -23.35
N THR A 117 -14.99 -11.28 -23.25
CA THR A 117 -14.12 -12.42 -23.55
C THR A 117 -13.74 -13.24 -22.31
N SER A 118 -14.37 -12.96 -21.17
CA SER A 118 -14.09 -13.58 -19.87
C SER A 118 -12.69 -13.30 -19.32
N ARG A 119 -12.02 -12.24 -19.78
CA ARG A 119 -10.73 -11.78 -19.23
C ARG A 119 -10.96 -10.77 -18.12
N GLU A 120 -10.18 -10.86 -17.06
CA GLU A 120 -10.20 -9.88 -15.98
C GLU A 120 -9.79 -8.51 -16.53
N LEU A 121 -10.60 -7.49 -16.23
CA LEU A 121 -10.29 -6.12 -16.60
C LEU A 121 -9.05 -5.66 -15.81
N PRO A 122 -8.00 -5.17 -16.49
CA PRO A 122 -6.83 -4.66 -15.80
C PRO A 122 -7.20 -3.41 -15.00
N GLY A 123 -6.50 -3.19 -13.89
CA GLY A 123 -6.56 -1.91 -13.21
C GLY A 123 -6.08 -0.78 -14.11
N PHE A 124 -6.67 0.39 -13.99
CA PHE A 124 -6.26 1.60 -14.70
C PHE A 124 -5.71 2.64 -13.73
N ARG A 125 -4.83 3.51 -14.21
CA ARG A 125 -4.20 4.55 -13.39
C ARG A 125 -5.05 5.82 -13.42
N GLY A 126 -5.16 6.48 -12.29
CA GLY A 126 -5.83 7.77 -12.16
C GLY A 126 -5.25 8.61 -11.02
N VAL A 127 -5.83 9.79 -10.81
CA VAL A 127 -5.43 10.70 -9.73
C VAL A 127 -6.54 10.79 -8.70
N TYR A 128 -6.37 10.10 -7.58
CA TYR A 128 -7.33 10.09 -6.48
C TYR A 128 -7.25 11.38 -5.65
N ARG A 129 -8.42 11.98 -5.36
CA ARG A 129 -8.56 13.05 -4.37
C ARG A 129 -9.58 12.62 -3.31
N SER A 130 -9.11 12.46 -2.07
CA SER A 130 -10.01 12.25 -0.93
C SER A 130 -10.79 13.53 -0.61
N ALA A 131 -12.08 13.40 -0.31
CA ALA A 131 -12.95 14.51 0.08
C ALA A 131 -12.66 15.09 1.48
N ALA A 132 -11.71 14.51 2.24
CA ALA A 132 -11.26 15.09 3.51
C ALA A 132 -10.55 16.44 3.28
N PRO A 133 -10.72 17.44 4.17
CA PRO A 133 -10.21 18.79 3.94
C PRO A 133 -8.68 18.74 3.95
N ALA A 134 -8.08 18.97 2.77
CA ALA A 134 -6.63 18.93 2.48
C ALA A 134 -6.00 17.57 2.08
N GLY A 135 -6.78 16.62 1.53
CA GLY A 135 -6.19 15.51 0.79
C GLY A 135 -5.50 15.99 -0.49
N ASN A 136 -4.17 15.92 -0.56
CA ASN A 136 -3.45 16.17 -1.81
C ASN A 136 -3.82 15.09 -2.84
N PRO A 137 -3.95 15.45 -4.13
CA PRO A 137 -4.13 14.47 -5.18
C PRO A 137 -2.97 13.48 -5.19
N GLU A 138 -3.30 12.19 -5.23
CA GLU A 138 -2.34 11.08 -5.21
C GLU A 138 -2.59 10.15 -6.41
N GLU A 139 -1.52 9.66 -7.03
CA GLU A 139 -1.62 8.61 -8.04
C GLU A 139 -2.25 7.34 -7.44
N CYS A 140 -3.19 6.74 -8.16
CA CYS A 140 -3.86 5.52 -7.73
C CYS A 140 -4.01 4.53 -8.89
N GLU A 141 -4.17 3.26 -8.54
CA GLU A 141 -4.68 2.22 -9.42
C GLU A 141 -6.15 1.94 -9.06
N VAL A 142 -7.04 1.98 -10.03
CA VAL A 142 -8.45 1.64 -9.86
C VAL A 142 -8.70 0.25 -10.43
N ARG A 143 -9.26 -0.64 -9.61
CA ARG A 143 -9.65 -2.00 -10.01
C ARG A 143 -11.16 -2.17 -9.92
N LEU A 144 -11.74 -2.74 -10.96
CA LEU A 144 -13.17 -3.06 -11.02
C LEU A 144 -13.37 -4.50 -10.57
N TYR A 145 -14.14 -4.70 -9.52
CA TYR A 145 -14.60 -6.02 -9.06
C TYR A 145 -16.06 -6.20 -9.42
N VAL A 146 -16.59 -7.41 -9.22
CA VAL A 146 -17.97 -7.72 -9.61
C VAL A 146 -19.01 -6.93 -8.78
N SER A 147 -18.73 -6.60 -7.51
CA SER A 147 -19.67 -5.87 -6.62
C SER A 147 -19.25 -4.45 -6.26
N ALA A 148 -18.00 -4.08 -6.53
CA ALA A 148 -17.42 -2.83 -6.07
C ALA A 148 -16.29 -2.34 -6.98
N LEU A 149 -16.03 -1.05 -6.91
CA LEU A 149 -14.80 -0.43 -7.41
C LEU A 149 -13.83 -0.26 -6.23
N VAL A 150 -12.56 -0.59 -6.44
CA VAL A 150 -11.51 -0.37 -5.44
C VAL A 150 -10.48 0.60 -5.98
N ILE A 151 -10.28 1.69 -5.25
CA ILE A 151 -9.22 2.66 -5.47
C ILE A 151 -8.04 2.21 -4.60
N ILE A 152 -6.87 2.09 -5.19
CA ILE A 152 -5.62 1.70 -4.53
C ILE A 152 -4.66 2.89 -4.64
N PRO A 153 -4.65 3.80 -3.66
CA PRO A 153 -3.72 4.93 -3.66
C PRO A 153 -2.27 4.47 -3.52
N ARG A 154 -1.33 5.31 -3.92
CA ARG A 154 0.10 5.02 -3.84
C ARG A 154 0.61 4.92 -2.39
N SER A 155 0.08 5.70 -1.45
CA SER A 155 0.63 5.82 -0.09
C SER A 155 -0.36 5.47 1.02
N SER A 156 -1.66 5.59 0.75
CA SER A 156 -2.74 5.35 1.71
C SER A 156 -3.48 4.02 1.47
N ASP A 157 -4.41 3.68 2.35
CA ASP A 157 -5.19 2.45 2.26
C ASP A 157 -6.10 2.38 1.05
N PRO A 158 -6.30 1.16 0.49
CA PRO A 158 -7.32 0.95 -0.52
C PRO A 158 -8.71 1.35 -0.03
N VAL A 159 -9.47 2.01 -0.90
CA VAL A 159 -10.85 2.42 -0.67
C VAL A 159 -11.77 1.57 -1.53
N ARG A 160 -12.69 0.83 -0.91
CA ARG A 160 -13.72 0.04 -1.60
C ARG A 160 -15.02 0.83 -1.63
N ILE A 161 -15.58 0.98 -2.83
CA ILE A 161 -16.85 1.64 -3.07
C ILE A 161 -17.79 0.60 -3.70
N PRO A 162 -18.77 0.07 -2.95
CA PRO A 162 -19.82 -0.78 -3.52
C PRO A 162 -20.56 -0.05 -4.63
N TYR A 163 -20.89 -0.74 -5.72
CA TYR A 163 -21.61 -0.08 -6.84
C TYR A 163 -22.98 0.47 -6.43
N SER A 164 -23.60 -0.12 -5.41
CA SER A 164 -24.86 0.36 -4.83
C SER A 164 -24.74 1.72 -4.14
N GLU A 165 -23.53 2.13 -3.74
CA GLU A 165 -23.30 3.43 -3.10
C GLU A 165 -23.01 4.54 -4.11
N ILE A 166 -22.82 4.21 -5.39
CA ILE A 166 -22.53 5.19 -6.44
C ILE A 166 -23.84 5.84 -6.88
N SER A 167 -23.98 7.13 -6.58
CA SER A 167 -25.15 7.94 -6.95
C SER A 167 -25.04 8.51 -8.36
N SER A 168 -23.82 8.79 -8.83
CA SER A 168 -23.58 9.23 -10.22
C SER A 168 -22.19 8.87 -10.72
N ALA A 169 -22.06 8.68 -12.03
CA ALA A 169 -20.80 8.46 -12.73
C ALA A 169 -20.79 9.31 -14.02
N GLN A 170 -19.77 10.15 -14.19
CA GLN A 170 -19.60 11.02 -15.35
C GLN A 170 -18.23 10.78 -15.98
N ALA A 171 -18.22 10.46 -17.26
CA ALA A 171 -16.99 10.26 -18.03
C ALA A 171 -16.83 11.40 -19.04
N GLU A 172 -15.84 12.26 -18.84
CA GLU A 172 -15.51 13.39 -19.72
C GLU A 172 -13.98 13.50 -19.86
N ASP A 173 -13.48 13.83 -21.06
CA ASP A 173 -12.04 14.10 -21.30
C ASP A 173 -11.05 13.04 -20.75
N TYR A 174 -11.39 11.75 -20.85
CA TYR A 174 -10.62 10.63 -20.31
C TYR A 174 -10.51 10.60 -18.77
N SER A 175 -11.36 11.36 -18.09
CA SER A 175 -11.57 11.31 -16.64
C SER A 175 -12.90 10.64 -16.31
N LEU A 176 -12.96 9.95 -15.17
CA LEU A 176 -14.18 9.43 -14.59
C LEU A 176 -14.39 10.07 -13.21
N ALA A 177 -15.48 10.82 -13.08
CA ALA A 177 -15.95 11.37 -11.83
C ALA A 177 -17.08 10.51 -11.25
N LEU A 178 -16.93 10.06 -10.02
CA LEU A 178 -17.94 9.33 -9.25
C LEU A 178 -18.42 10.17 -8.08
N ALA A 179 -19.73 10.19 -7.85
CA ALA A 179 -20.31 10.65 -6.60
C ALA A 179 -20.97 9.48 -5.87
N THR A 180 -20.84 9.44 -4.56
CA THR A 180 -21.54 8.46 -3.71
C THR A 180 -22.77 9.06 -3.04
N GLU A 181 -23.65 8.22 -2.52
CA GLU A 181 -24.80 8.65 -1.72
C GLU A 181 -24.38 9.38 -0.42
N SER A 182 -23.19 9.08 0.11
CA SER A 182 -22.60 9.75 1.28
C SER A 182 -22.10 11.19 0.98
N GLY A 183 -22.19 11.64 -0.28
CA GLY A 183 -21.72 12.96 -0.71
C GLY A 183 -20.20 13.02 -0.95
N GLN A 184 -19.52 11.88 -1.03
CA GLN A 184 -18.11 11.82 -1.42
C GLN A 184 -18.01 11.88 -2.95
N SER A 185 -17.01 12.59 -3.44
CA SER A 185 -16.70 12.68 -4.87
C SER A 185 -15.30 12.12 -5.10
N TYR A 186 -15.17 11.32 -6.15
CA TYR A 186 -13.92 10.74 -6.62
C TYR A 186 -13.74 11.14 -8.08
N GLU A 187 -12.53 11.46 -8.47
CA GLU A 187 -12.16 11.79 -9.85
C GLU A 187 -10.91 10.98 -10.15
N PHE A 188 -10.76 10.47 -11.37
CA PHE A 188 -9.59 9.72 -11.78
C PHE A 188 -9.41 9.70 -13.29
#